data_AF-A0A149V6X1-F1
#
_entry.id   AF-A0A149V6X1-F1
#
_cell.length_a   1.000
_cell.length_b   1.000
_cell.length_c   1.000
_cell.angle_alpha   90.00
_cell.angle_beta   90.00
_cell.angle_gamma   90.00
#
_symmetry.space_group_name_H-M   'P 1'
#
loop_
_entity.id
_entity.type
_entity.pdbx_description
1 polymer ?
#
loop_
_entity_poly.entity_id
_entity_poly.type
_entity_poly.pdbx_seq_one_letter_code
_entity_poly.pdbx_strand_id
1 'polypeptide(L)'
;MGSLPENRGRIWIIPCTVRLSETTQVVIRAMPSSSVELLTFRQWDHGVWKTSPYLFNVTYDDQSGVLTSLHRDDSLGDCGTWTVWQASGADFIMQRLDAKTECDGREGPYRTLYLYPGALPS
;
A
#
# COMPACT_ATOMS: atom_id res chain seq x y z
N MET A 1 18.32 13.90 19.24
CA MET A 1 17.90 12.55 18.83
C MET A 1 16.56 12.29 19.48
N GLY A 2 15.46 12.49 18.75
CA GLY A 2 14.11 12.23 19.26
C GLY A 2 13.84 10.74 19.25
N SER A 3 13.53 10.17 20.42
CA SER A 3 13.09 8.78 20.56
C SER A 3 11.82 8.56 19.75
N LEU A 4 11.83 7.57 18.85
CA LEU A 4 10.62 7.04 18.25
C LEU A 4 9.69 6.55 19.38
N PRO A 5 8.38 6.84 19.36
CA PRO A 5 7.49 6.46 20.45
C PRO A 5 7.50 4.94 20.63
N GLU A 6 7.88 4.48 21.82
CA GLU A 6 8.12 3.08 22.22
C GLU A 6 6.90 2.13 22.08
N ASN A 7 5.75 2.64 21.62
CA ASN A 7 4.49 1.90 21.48
C ASN A 7 4.06 1.62 20.03
N ARG A 8 4.91 1.87 19.03
CA ARG A 8 4.61 1.48 17.65
C ARG A 8 5.27 0.14 17.37
N GLY A 9 4.49 -0.94 17.33
CA GLY A 9 4.98 -2.25 16.94
C GLY A 9 5.75 -2.21 15.61
N ARG A 10 6.67 -3.15 15.41
CA ARG A 10 7.51 -3.20 14.21
C ARG A 10 6.69 -3.68 13.01
N ILE A 11 6.79 -2.96 11.90
CA ILE A 11 6.17 -3.38 10.63
C ILE A 11 7.05 -4.40 9.93
N TRP A 12 6.43 -5.47 9.44
CA TRP A 12 7.08 -6.46 8.58
C TRP A 12 6.28 -6.63 7.30
N ILE A 13 6.99 -6.65 6.18
CA ILE A 13 6.44 -6.93 4.85
C ILE A 13 6.81 -8.36 4.49
N ILE A 14 5.82 -9.23 4.36
CA ILE A 14 6.02 -10.66 4.13
C ILE A 14 5.60 -10.99 2.70
N PRO A 15 6.53 -11.45 1.83
CA PRO A 15 6.17 -11.91 0.50
C PRO A 15 5.37 -13.21 0.55
N CYS A 16 4.29 -13.30 -0.23
CA CYS A 16 3.40 -14.45 -0.30
C CYS A 16 3.51 -15.21 -1.63
N THR A 17 3.55 -14.49 -2.75
CA THR A 17 3.71 -15.07 -4.10
C THR A 17 4.58 -14.16 -4.94
N VAL A 18 5.52 -14.75 -5.67
CA VAL A 18 6.46 -14.02 -6.54
C VAL A 18 6.18 -14.41 -7.99
N ARG A 19 6.01 -13.40 -8.85
CA ARG A 19 5.87 -13.48 -10.31
C ARG A 19 6.90 -12.55 -10.95
N LEU A 20 7.01 -12.59 -12.27
CA LEU A 20 8.00 -11.81 -13.01
C LEU A 20 7.90 -10.30 -12.76
N SER A 21 6.69 -9.76 -12.79
CA SER A 21 6.41 -8.33 -12.64
C SER A 21 5.96 -7.94 -11.24
N GLU A 22 5.61 -8.91 -10.38
CA GLU A 22 4.91 -8.65 -9.12
C GLU A 22 5.25 -9.61 -8.00
N THR A 23 5.32 -9.08 -6.78
CA THR A 23 5.28 -9.87 -5.54
C THR A 23 4.08 -9.46 -4.71
N THR A 24 3.18 -10.39 -4.40
CA THR A 24 2.11 -10.14 -3.42
C THR A 24 2.70 -10.18 -2.03
N GLN A 25 2.31 -9.21 -1.20
CA GLN A 25 2.83 -9.06 0.16
C GLN A 25 1.68 -8.75 1.13
N VAL A 26 1.74 -9.40 2.29
CA VAL A 26 0.97 -8.98 3.47
C VAL A 26 1.86 -8.12 4.35
N VAL A 27 1.24 -7.22 5.10
CA VAL A 27 1.95 -6.37 6.07
C VAL A 27 1.43 -6.67 7.45
N ILE A 28 2.34 -6.95 8.37
CA ILE A 28 2.00 -7.22 9.77
C ILE A 28 2.64 -6.17 10.67
N ARG A 29 2.01 -5.93 11.82
CA ARG A 29 2.58 -5.20 12.94
C ARG A 29 2.87 -6.18 14.08
N ALA A 30 4.14 -6.33 14.43
CA ALA A 30 4.57 -7.12 15.58
C ALA A 30 4.74 -6.22 16.81
N MET A 31 3.88 -6.37 17.81
CA MET A 31 3.99 -5.64 19.06
C MET A 31 5.09 -6.26 19.95
N PRO A 32 5.81 -5.46 20.75
CA PRO A 32 6.90 -5.97 21.61
C PRO A 32 6.48 -7.10 22.57
N SER A 33 5.19 -7.20 22.92
CA SER A 33 4.72 -8.02 24.04
C SER A 33 3.57 -9.02 23.75
N SER A 34 3.24 -9.34 22.47
CA SER A 34 2.70 -10.68 22.06
C SER A 34 1.85 -10.69 20.79
N SER A 35 1.04 -9.67 20.49
CA SER A 35 0.15 -9.74 19.32
C SER A 35 0.88 -9.41 18.02
N VAL A 36 0.70 -10.27 17.02
CA VAL A 36 0.96 -9.94 15.62
C VAL A 36 -0.37 -9.58 15.00
N GLU A 37 -0.44 -8.39 14.41
CA GLU A 37 -1.64 -7.90 13.74
C GLU A 37 -1.42 -7.89 12.24
N LEU A 38 -2.31 -8.53 11.49
CA LEU A 38 -2.38 -8.38 10.04
C LEU A 38 -3.01 -7.02 9.74
N LEU A 39 -2.26 -6.17 9.04
CA LEU A 39 -2.75 -4.86 8.62
C LEU A 39 -3.53 -4.99 7.32
N THR A 40 -4.58 -4.18 7.17
CA THR A 40 -5.43 -4.18 5.98
C THR A 40 -5.33 -2.89 5.19
N PHE A 41 -5.72 -2.92 3.91
CA PHE A 41 -5.61 -1.80 2.98
C PHE A 41 -7.01 -1.41 2.54
N ARG A 42 -7.43 -0.20 2.94
CA ARG A 42 -8.78 0.30 2.69
C ARG A 42 -8.76 1.35 1.59
N GLN A 43 -9.60 1.13 0.59
CA GLN A 43 -9.84 2.03 -0.53
C GLN A 43 -11.31 2.44 -0.54
N TRP A 44 -11.56 3.74 -0.70
CA TRP A 44 -12.89 4.21 -1.03
C TRP A 44 -13.07 4.16 -2.54
N ASP A 45 -14.09 3.43 -2.98
CA ASP A 45 -14.40 3.26 -4.40
C ASP A 45 -15.92 3.26 -4.59
N HIS A 46 -16.43 4.15 -5.44
CA HIS A 46 -17.86 4.28 -5.76
C HIS A 46 -18.83 4.22 -4.57
N GLY A 47 -18.49 4.88 -3.44
CA GLY A 47 -19.38 4.97 -2.28
C GLY A 47 -19.28 3.82 -1.29
N VAL A 48 -18.34 2.89 -1.48
CA VAL A 48 -18.10 1.76 -0.57
C VAL A 48 -16.62 1.65 -0.19
N TRP A 49 -16.35 1.22 1.04
CA TRP A 49 -15.01 0.80 1.45
C TRP A 49 -14.73 -0.60 0.92
N LYS A 50 -13.65 -0.73 0.15
CA LYS A 50 -13.04 -2.01 -0.21
C LYS A 50 -11.83 -2.24 0.68
N THR A 51 -11.68 -3.45 1.19
CA THR A 51 -10.57 -3.84 2.05
C THR A 51 -9.81 -5.00 1.43
N SER A 52 -8.49 -4.89 1.34
CA SER A 52 -7.59 -5.97 0.92
C SER A 52 -6.65 -6.36 2.07
N PRO A 53 -6.31 -7.65 2.24
CA PRO A 53 -5.29 -8.08 3.19
C PRO A 53 -3.87 -8.07 2.59
N TYR A 54 -3.71 -7.80 1.29
CA TYR A 54 -2.42 -7.78 0.61
C TYR A 54 -2.31 -6.66 -0.42
N LEU A 55 -1.08 -6.35 -0.81
CA LEU A 55 -0.71 -5.43 -1.88
C LEU A 55 0.42 -6.02 -2.74
N PHE A 56 0.81 -5.30 -3.79
CA PHE A 56 1.88 -5.68 -4.71
C PHE A 56 3.09 -4.76 -4.56
N ASN A 57 4.30 -5.35 -4.58
CA ASN A 57 5.59 -4.63 -4.59
C ASN A 57 5.63 -3.47 -3.57
N VAL A 58 5.35 -3.80 -2.32
CA VAL A 58 5.18 -2.89 -1.20
C VAL A 58 6.52 -2.36 -0.69
N THR A 59 6.56 -1.06 -0.41
CA THR A 59 7.61 -0.45 0.40
C THR A 59 6.98 0.37 1.53
N TYR A 60 7.67 0.47 2.66
CA TYR A 60 7.19 1.20 3.84
C TYR A 60 8.29 2.12 4.38
N ASP A 61 7.92 3.37 4.63
CA ASP A 61 8.76 4.34 5.32
C ASP A 61 8.32 4.48 6.78
N ASP A 62 9.12 3.92 7.69
CA ASP A 62 8.90 3.97 9.14
C ASP A 62 8.82 5.41 9.69
N GLN A 63 9.48 6.39 9.04
CA GLN A 63 9.53 7.77 9.53
C GLN A 63 8.21 8.50 9.27
N SER A 64 7.68 8.40 8.06
CA SER A 64 6.41 9.04 7.67
C SER A 64 5.18 8.18 7.96
N GLY A 65 5.36 6.87 8.17
CA GLY A 65 4.25 5.92 8.25
C GLY A 65 3.51 5.76 6.91
N VAL A 66 4.17 6.11 5.81
CA VAL A 66 3.63 5.98 4.45
C VAL A 66 4.06 4.64 3.87
N LEU A 67 3.09 3.96 3.27
CA LEU A 67 3.31 2.76 2.49
C LEU A 67 3.06 3.08 1.03
N THR A 68 3.90 2.56 0.14
CA THR A 68 3.64 2.59 -1.31
C THR A 68 3.50 1.19 -1.85
N SER A 69 2.66 1.01 -2.85
CA SER A 69 2.52 -0.24 -3.58
C SER A 69 2.53 0.00 -5.08
N LEU A 70 3.11 -0.94 -5.82
CA LEU A 70 3.20 -0.90 -7.26
C LEU A 70 2.61 -2.18 -7.83
N HIS A 71 1.42 -2.09 -8.42
CA HIS A 71 0.87 -3.13 -9.28
C HIS A 71 1.39 -2.91 -10.69
N ARG A 72 1.92 -3.96 -11.31
CA ARG A 72 2.39 -3.94 -12.69
C ARG A 72 1.54 -4.88 -13.52
N ASP A 73 0.87 -4.32 -14.52
CA ASP A 73 0.11 -5.09 -15.48
C ASP A 73 1.03 -5.61 -16.60
N ASP A 74 0.65 -6.75 -17.17
CA ASP A 74 1.40 -7.54 -18.15
C ASP A 74 2.78 -8.04 -17.65
N SER A 75 3.35 -8.97 -18.42
CA SER A 75 4.67 -9.55 -18.26
C SER A 75 5.81 -8.56 -18.45
N LEU A 76 5.60 -7.47 -19.21
CA LEU A 76 6.60 -6.40 -19.39
C LEU A 76 6.58 -5.37 -18.25
N GLY A 77 5.47 -5.24 -17.53
CA GLY A 77 5.33 -4.34 -16.38
C GLY A 77 5.45 -2.86 -16.73
N ASP A 78 5.09 -2.48 -17.96
CA ASP A 78 5.16 -1.11 -18.47
C ASP A 78 3.90 -0.28 -18.17
N CYS A 79 2.85 -0.90 -17.64
CA CYS A 79 1.59 -0.30 -17.21
C CYS A 79 1.23 -0.79 -15.79
N GLY A 80 0.21 -0.19 -15.17
CA GLY A 80 -0.29 -0.59 -13.86
C GLY A 80 -0.57 0.60 -12.95
N THR A 81 -0.44 0.40 -11.63
CA THR A 81 -0.80 1.41 -10.62
C THR A 81 0.28 1.64 -9.57
N TRP A 82 0.46 2.90 -9.20
CA TRP A 82 1.27 3.34 -8.08
C TRP A 82 0.35 3.94 -7.03
N THR A 83 0.39 3.42 -5.82
CA THR A 83 -0.54 3.79 -4.77
C THR A 83 0.19 4.22 -3.51
N VAL A 84 -0.27 5.31 -2.90
CA VAL A 84 0.23 5.83 -1.62
C VAL A 84 -0.82 5.58 -0.55
N TRP A 85 -0.39 5.05 0.58
CA TRP A 85 -1.24 4.67 1.70
C TRP A 85 -0.72 5.28 3.00
N GLN A 86 -1.63 5.68 3.88
CA GLN A 86 -1.30 6.22 5.19
C GLN A 86 -1.80 5.30 6.29
N ALA A 87 -0.93 5.01 7.27
CA ALA A 87 -1.30 4.22 8.44
C ALA A 87 -2.41 4.90 9.26
N SER A 88 -3.42 4.13 9.65
CA SER A 88 -4.54 4.53 10.51
C SER A 88 -4.99 3.34 11.35
N GLY A 89 -4.47 3.22 12.58
CA GLY A 89 -4.82 2.11 13.47
C GLY A 89 -4.30 0.77 12.94
N ALA A 90 -5.20 -0.19 12.69
CA ALA A 90 -4.89 -1.49 12.08
C ALA A 90 -4.99 -1.48 10.54
N ASP A 91 -5.32 -0.33 9.95
CA ASP A 91 -5.54 -0.18 8.53
C ASP A 91 -4.51 0.78 7.91
N PHE A 92 -4.38 0.68 6.60
CA PHE A 92 -3.76 1.66 5.73
C PHE A 92 -4.85 2.22 4.81
N ILE A 93 -5.08 3.53 4.87
CA ILE A 93 -6.08 4.19 4.04
C ILE A 93 -5.41 4.74 2.79
N MET A 94 -5.95 4.40 1.62
CA MET A 94 -5.46 4.93 0.34
C MET A 94 -5.53 6.46 0.32
N GLN A 95 -4.38 7.09 0.06
CA GLN A 95 -4.25 8.55 -0.07
C GLN A 95 -4.19 8.99 -1.52
N ARG A 96 -3.53 8.23 -2.39
CA ARG A 96 -3.38 8.55 -3.81
C ARG A 96 -3.28 7.28 -4.64
N LEU A 97 -3.92 7.28 -5.81
CA LEU A 97 -3.73 6.29 -6.85
C LEU A 97 -3.31 7.01 -8.13
N ASP A 98 -2.14 6.68 -8.63
CA ASP A 98 -1.67 7.06 -9.95
C ASP A 98 -1.66 5.81 -10.84
N ALA A 99 -1.98 5.93 -12.13
CA ALA A 99 -2.03 4.79 -13.05
C ALA A 99 -1.49 5.13 -14.45
N LYS A 100 -0.86 4.14 -15.09
CA LYS A 100 -0.68 4.07 -16.54
C LYS A 100 -1.53 2.91 -17.04
N THR A 101 -2.60 3.22 -17.79
CA THR A 101 -3.61 2.22 -18.20
C THR A 101 -3.32 1.55 -19.53
N GLU A 102 -2.42 2.10 -20.34
CA GLU A 102 -2.04 1.56 -21.64
C GLU A 102 -0.71 0.82 -21.52
N CYS A 103 -0.69 -0.45 -21.95
CA CYS A 103 0.50 -1.30 -21.99
C CYS A 103 1.06 -1.29 -23.43
N ASP A 104 1.79 -0.23 -23.77
CA ASP A 104 2.30 0.06 -25.11
C ASP A 104 3.78 -0.30 -25.29
N GLY A 105 4.38 -0.96 -24.29
CA GLY A 105 5.79 -1.33 -24.25
C GLY A 105 6.71 -0.13 -24.01
N ARG A 106 6.19 1.01 -23.55
CA ARG A 106 6.95 2.23 -23.30
C ARG A 106 6.78 2.69 -21.87
N GLU A 107 7.87 3.18 -21.29
CA GLU A 107 7.77 3.91 -20.02
C GLU A 107 7.00 5.22 -20.26
N GLY A 108 6.08 5.54 -19.36
CA GLY A 108 5.22 6.70 -19.50
C GLY A 108 4.74 7.21 -18.14
N PRO A 109 4.23 8.45 -18.09
CA PRO A 109 3.83 9.05 -16.84
C PRO A 109 2.57 8.36 -16.29
N TYR A 110 2.59 8.07 -15.00
CA TYR A 110 1.40 7.71 -14.26
C TYR A 110 0.54 8.96 -14.07
N ARG A 111 -0.77 8.83 -14.28
CA ARG A 111 -1.75 9.90 -14.07
C ARG A 111 -2.53 9.64 -12.80
N THR A 112 -2.72 10.68 -12.00
CA THR A 112 -3.53 10.59 -10.78
C THR A 112 -4.98 10.32 -11.12
N LEU A 113 -5.49 9.18 -10.65
CA LEU A 113 -6.90 8.78 -10.77
C LEU A 113 -7.68 9.06 -9.48
N TYR A 114 -7.00 9.07 -8.34
CA TYR A 114 -7.62 9.27 -7.04
C TYR A 114 -6.72 10.04 -6.09
N LEU A 115 -7.31 10.96 -5.34
CA LEU A 115 -6.73 11.65 -4.18
C LEU A 115 -7.74 11.63 -3.04
N TYR A 116 -7.29 11.22 -1.86
CA TYR A 116 -8.14 11.16 -0.67
C TYR A 116 -8.56 12.57 -0.24
N PRO A 117 -9.86 12.85 -0.11
CA PRO A 117 -10.35 14.19 0.18
C PRO A 117 -10.29 14.58 1.68
N GLY A 118 -9.74 13.74 2.56
CA GLY A 118 -9.54 14.06 3.99
C GLY A 118 -10.73 13.75 4.91
N ALA A 119 -11.96 13.70 4.40
CA ALA A 119 -13.19 13.59 5.20
C ALA A 119 -14.17 12.52 4.68
N LEU A 120 -13.76 11.26 4.65
CA LEU A 120 -14.68 10.15 4.38
C LEU A 120 -15.18 9.51 5.68
N PRO A 121 -16.45 9.05 5.75
CA PRO A 121 -16.98 8.38 6.93
C PRO A 121 -16.18 7.12 7.27
N SER A 122 -15.91 6.94 8.57
CA SER A 122 -15.21 5.78 9.15
C SER A 122 -15.97 4.47 8.95
#